data_AF-A0A024UZ97-F1
#
_entry.id   AF-A0A024UZ97-F1
#
_cell.length_a   1.000
_cell.length_b   1.000
_cell.length_c   1.000
_cell.angle_alpha   90.00
_cell.angle_beta   90.00
_cell.angle_gamma   90.00
#
_symmetry.space_group_name_H-M   'P 1'
#
loop_
_entity.id
_entity.type
_entity.pdbx_description
1 polymer ?
#
loop_
_entity_poly.entity_id
_entity_poly.type
_entity_poly.pdbx_seq_one_letter_code
_entity_poly.pdbx_strand_id
1 'polypeptide(L)'
;MRQINLLFYCIAPQSYMGPCSKKKSFQSFKKEIKKAYAEECDIEWPLYKNSREEYLPKISTLRKGKYSYGSVEPITGNIISTMK
;
A
#
# COMPACT_ATOMS: atom_id res chain seq x y z
N MET A 1 17.55 -0.95 -5.66
CA MET A 1 18.50 -1.72 -4.80
C MET A 1 17.86 -3.03 -4.33
N ARG A 2 18.60 -4.14 -4.13
CA ARG A 2 18.05 -5.43 -3.64
C ARG A 2 18.65 -5.83 -2.28
N GLN A 3 17.79 -6.22 -1.33
CA GLN A 3 18.21 -6.75 -0.02
C GLN A 3 18.66 -8.21 -0.16
N ILE A 4 19.89 -8.52 0.27
CA ILE A 4 20.41 -9.88 0.27
C ILE A 4 20.18 -10.45 1.66
N ASN A 5 19.31 -11.45 1.79
CA ASN A 5 18.73 -11.90 3.07
C ASN A 5 19.68 -12.63 4.04
N LEU A 6 20.99 -12.46 3.88
CA LEU A 6 22.02 -12.91 4.84
C LEU A 6 22.89 -11.75 5.34
N LEU A 7 22.62 -10.54 4.85
CA LEU A 7 23.47 -9.39 4.99
C LEU A 7 22.58 -8.17 5.21
N PHE A 8 22.76 -7.43 6.30
CA PHE A 8 21.98 -6.23 6.65
C PHE A 8 22.20 -5.04 5.68
N TYR A 9 22.74 -5.30 4.48
CA TYR A 9 23.05 -4.33 3.46
C TYR A 9 22.30 -4.62 2.16
N CYS A 10 21.95 -3.55 1.48
CA CYS A 10 21.45 -3.57 0.12
C CYS A 10 22.61 -3.30 -0.84
N ILE A 11 22.60 -3.99 -1.98
CA ILE A 11 23.53 -3.73 -3.08
C ILE A 11 22.73 -3.18 -4.28
N ALA A 12 23.26 -2.12 -4.88
CA ALA A 12 22.79 -1.59 -6.15
C ALA A 12 23.21 -2.51 -7.31
N PRO A 13 22.43 -2.60 -8.40
CA PRO A 13 22.82 -3.38 -9.57
C PRO A 13 24.15 -2.87 -10.17
N GLN A 14 24.84 -3.71 -10.95
CA GLN A 14 26.11 -3.31 -11.57
C GLN A 14 25.96 -2.07 -12.46
N SER A 15 24.81 -1.95 -13.13
CA SER A 15 24.40 -0.84 -14.01
C SER A 15 24.06 0.46 -13.28
N TYR A 16 24.04 0.48 -11.95
CA TYR A 16 23.75 1.69 -11.21
C TYR A 16 24.92 2.69 -11.35
N MET A 17 24.61 3.86 -11.92
CA MET A 17 25.53 4.98 -12.16
C MET A 17 25.15 6.24 -11.37
N GLY A 18 24.22 6.12 -10.42
CA GLY A 18 23.77 7.24 -9.59
C GLY A 18 24.82 7.72 -8.58
N PRO A 19 24.58 8.85 -7.91
CA PRO A 19 25.59 9.57 -7.10
C PRO A 19 25.98 8.85 -5.80
N CYS A 20 25.17 7.91 -5.33
CA CYS A 20 25.37 7.24 -4.04
C CYS A 20 26.19 5.94 -4.09
N SER A 21 26.60 5.44 -2.92
CA SER A 21 27.32 4.17 -2.81
C SER A 21 26.51 2.96 -3.25
N LYS A 22 27.15 2.02 -3.97
CA LYS A 22 26.53 0.75 -4.39
C LYS A 22 26.17 -0.18 -3.23
N LYS A 23 26.76 -0.01 -2.03
CA LYS A 23 26.49 -0.83 -0.85
C LYS A 23 26.08 0.07 0.32
N LYS A 24 24.90 -0.15 0.90
CA LYS A 24 24.37 0.66 2.02
C LYS A 24 23.51 -0.19 2.97
N SER A 25 23.62 0.06 4.28
CA SER A 25 22.73 -0.52 5.28
C SER A 25 21.55 0.40 5.56
N PHE A 26 20.35 -0.18 5.63
CA PHE A 26 19.08 0.50 5.92
C PHE A 26 18.40 -0.05 7.17
N GLN A 27 19.14 -0.77 8.02
CA GLN A 27 18.59 -1.48 9.18
C GLN A 27 17.94 -0.52 10.19
N SER A 28 18.55 0.65 10.42
CA SER A 28 18.04 1.68 11.33
C SER A 28 17.19 2.74 10.65
N PHE A 29 16.90 2.60 9.34
CA PHE A 29 16.25 3.66 8.57
C PHE A 29 14.74 3.48 8.57
N LYS A 30 14.00 4.55 8.89
CA LYS A 30 12.54 4.60 8.75
C LYS A 30 12.13 4.70 7.28
N LYS A 31 10.87 4.41 6.98
CA LYS A 31 10.30 4.45 5.62
C LYS A 31 10.55 5.80 4.93
N GLU A 32 10.37 6.91 5.64
CA GLU A 32 10.62 8.26 5.10
C GLU A 32 12.09 8.44 4.69
N ILE A 33 13.03 8.00 5.52
CA ILE A 33 14.47 8.12 5.22
C ILE A 33 14.86 7.23 4.02
N LYS A 34 14.28 6.03 3.92
CA LYS A 34 14.48 5.16 2.75
C LYS A 34 13.93 5.82 1.47
N LYS A 35 12.81 6.54 1.56
CA LYS A 35 12.24 7.28 0.44
C LYS A 35 13.15 8.43 0.02
N ALA A 36 13.55 9.29 0.96
CA ALA A 36 14.45 10.42 0.68
C ALA A 36 15.78 9.94 0.07
N TYR A 37 16.34 8.83 0.58
CA TYR A 37 17.54 8.23 0.01
C TYR A 37 17.33 7.73 -1.43
N ALA A 38 16.16 7.18 -1.76
CA ALA A 38 15.86 6.78 -3.13
C ALA A 38 15.79 7.98 -4.08
N GLU A 39 15.17 9.07 -3.64
CA GLU A 39 15.06 10.31 -4.43
C GLU A 39 16.45 10.95 -4.65
N GLU A 40 17.26 11.07 -3.61
CA GLU A 40 18.62 11.63 -3.67
C GLU A 40 19.56 10.81 -4.57
N CYS A 41 19.41 9.49 -4.52
CA CYS A 41 20.32 8.57 -5.18
C CYS A 41 19.83 8.09 -6.55
N ASP A 42 18.66 8.52 -7.00
CA ASP A 42 18.00 8.00 -8.20
C ASP A 42 17.88 6.45 -8.19
N ILE A 43 17.35 5.93 -7.08
CA ILE A 43 17.20 4.49 -6.85
C ILE A 43 15.72 4.14 -6.77
N GLU A 44 15.29 3.19 -7.58
CA GLU A 44 13.98 2.57 -7.42
C GLU A 44 14.00 1.43 -6.39
N TRP A 45 13.05 1.47 -5.46
CA TRP A 45 12.80 0.37 -4.53
C TRP A 45 11.91 -0.67 -5.21
N PRO A 46 12.28 -1.97 -5.18
CA PRO A 46 11.40 -3.00 -5.69
C PRO A 46 10.09 -2.97 -4.91
N LEU A 47 8.97 -3.07 -5.62
CA LEU A 47 7.69 -3.28 -4.98
C LEU A 47 7.80 -4.58 -4.17
N TYR A 48 7.59 -4.48 -2.87
CA TYR A 48 7.33 -5.67 -2.06
C TYR A 48 6.00 -6.23 -2.55
N LYS A 49 6.04 -7.19 -3.47
CA LYS A 49 4.91 -8.09 -3.70
C LYS A 49 4.71 -8.82 -2.38
N ASN A 50 3.85 -8.28 -1.52
CA ASN A 50 3.19 -9.13 -0.55
C ASN A 50 2.50 -10.19 -1.41
N SER A 51 2.82 -11.47 -1.20
CA SER A 51 2.15 -12.61 -1.84
C SER A 51 0.66 -12.73 -1.49
N ARG A 52 0.00 -11.62 -1.15
CA ARG A 52 -1.43 -11.49 -0.88
C ARG A 52 -2.18 -10.73 -1.97
N GLU A 53 -1.54 -10.47 -3.12
CA GLU A 53 -2.16 -9.77 -4.25
C GLU A 53 -2.59 -10.72 -5.39
N GLU A 54 -2.78 -12.01 -5.09
CA GLU A 54 -3.46 -12.96 -5.98
C GLU A 54 -4.86 -13.36 -5.47
N TYR A 55 -5.30 -12.80 -4.33
CA TYR A 55 -6.60 -13.07 -3.70
C TYR A 55 -7.46 -11.83 -3.43
N LEU A 56 -7.22 -10.71 -4.12
CA LEU A 56 -8.27 -9.68 -4.19
C LEU A 56 -9.21 -10.07 -5.33
N PRO A 57 -10.38 -10.68 -5.05
CA PRO A 57 -11.39 -10.82 -6.08
C PRO A 57 -11.69 -9.41 -6.60
N LYS A 58 -11.69 -9.24 -7.92
CA LYS A 58 -12.09 -7.99 -8.57
C LYS A 58 -13.46 -7.61 -8.02
N ILE A 59 -13.53 -6.63 -7.11
CA ILE A 59 -14.79 -6.08 -6.62
C ILE A 59 -15.31 -5.14 -7.72
N SER A 60 -15.65 -5.71 -8.87
CA SER A 60 -16.28 -5.01 -10.00
C SER A 60 -17.77 -5.32 -10.06
N THR A 61 -18.41 -5.64 -8.93
CA THR A 61 -19.86 -5.76 -8.84
C THR A 61 -20.38 -5.08 -7.58
N LEU A 62 -20.97 -3.89 -7.79
CA LEU A 62 -22.00 -3.23 -7.00
C LEU A 62 -22.03 -3.54 -5.48
N ARG A 63 -21.51 -2.63 -4.66
CA ARG A 63 -22.09 -2.40 -3.33
C ARG A 63 -23.50 -1.84 -3.52
N LYS A 64 -24.48 -2.70 -3.77
CA LYS A 64 -25.88 -2.34 -3.55
C LYS A 64 -26.04 -2.27 -2.03
N GLY A 65 -25.87 -1.07 -1.48
CA GLY A 65 -26.01 -0.85 -0.04
C GLY A 65 -27.36 -1.40 0.44
N LYS A 66 -27.34 -2.18 1.51
CA LYS A 66 -28.55 -2.68 2.20
C LYS A 66 -29.24 -1.57 3.02
N TYR A 67 -29.15 -0.32 2.59
CA TYR A 67 -29.71 0.81 3.32
C TYR A 67 -30.98 1.25 2.61
N SER A 68 -32.12 0.95 3.24
CA SER A 68 -33.36 1.62 2.91
C SER A 68 -33.25 3.08 3.38
N TYR A 69 -33.72 3.99 2.56
CA TYR A 69 -33.88 5.40 2.88
C TYR A 69 -35.38 5.72 2.91
N GLY A 70 -35.83 6.47 3.92
CA GLY A 70 -37.25 6.79 4.11
C GLY A 70 -37.49 7.55 5.41
N SER A 71 -38.74 7.96 5.66
CA SER A 71 -39.12 8.65 6.90
C SER A 71 -38.87 7.76 8.11
N VAL A 72 -38.19 8.28 9.12
CA VAL A 72 -37.82 7.53 10.32
C VAL A 72 -38.81 7.85 11.44
N GLU A 73 -39.34 6.81 12.07
CA GLU A 73 -40.21 6.97 13.24
C GLU A 73 -39.37 7.47 14.44
N PRO A 74 -39.77 8.54 15.14
CA PRO A 74 -38.92 9.21 16.14
C PRO A 74 -38.65 8.40 17.41
N ILE A 75 -39.49 7.40 17.71
CA ILE A 75 -39.37 6.60 18.94
C ILE A 75 -38.56 5.33 18.69
N THR A 76 -38.87 4.61 17.61
CA THR A 76 -38.23 3.31 17.34
C THR A 76 -37.05 3.40 16.39
N GLY A 77 -36.91 4.50 15.65
CA GLY A 77 -35.87 4.66 14.63
C GLY A 77 -36.08 3.82 13.38
N ASN A 78 -37.25 3.18 13.23
CA ASN A 78 -37.55 2.34 12.07
C ASN A 78 -37.92 3.19 10.84
N ILE A 79 -37.56 2.69 9.65
CA ILE A 79 -37.90 3.33 8.39
C ILE A 79 -39.34 2.98 8.01
N ILE A 80 -40.18 4.00 7.89
CA ILE A 80 -41.57 3.93 7.49
C ILE A 80 -41.61 3.80 5.96
N SER A 81 -41.77 2.57 5.47
CA SER A 81 -41.98 2.31 4.04
C SER A 81 -43.44 2.59 3.68
N THR A 82 -43.76 3.81 3.24
CA THR A 82 -45.08 4.11 2.68
C THR A 82 -45.16 3.64 1.22
N MET A 83 -45.42 2.35 1.03
CA MET A 83 -45.92 1.86 -0.26
C MET A 83 -47.44 1.96 -0.23
N LYS A 84 -48.02 2.74 -1.14
CA LYS A 84 -49.47 2.85 -1.35
C LYS A 84 -49.90 1.87 -2.42
#